data_AF-A0A949RWM7-F1
#
_entry.id   AF-A0A949RWM7-F1
#
_cell.length_a   1.000
_cell.length_b   1.000
_cell.length_c   1.000
_cell.angle_alpha   90.00
_cell.angle_beta   90.00
_cell.angle_gamma   90.00
#
_symmetry.space_group_name_H-M   'P 1'
#
loop_
_entity.id
_entity.type
_entity.pdbx_description
1 polymer ?
#
loop_
_entity_poly.entity_id
_entity_poly.type
_entity_poly.pdbx_seq_one_letter_code
_entity_poly.pdbx_strand_id
1 'polypeptide(L)'
;MMICAALAGAQQGKVRVLILTGESDLAYHDWRISTPYLRQALNNTGRFEAKVMEEVRGLSAAGLAGYDALVLNYNGPRWGPQAERAVEEFVRSGKGLISFHGVTYGEFYGQEFHKRWSASSSGDKGWAAYPELIGAAWKPENIGHGARHVFPVKWTAREHPISRGLEETFLANDELYHKLDLLPRTKVLATAYSDPETGGTGRDEPIIWTAPFGAGRTVHLTLGHDLSAMAQPGFLAAFARGTEWAATGAVTLPASIASRPQPRPDAVHLLVVTGGHSYPAALYTLFEGYDDIVWTHATSQAEAFRPAMGERFDAVLLHDMAETLGEKERTNLRAFVEAGKGIVSTHHAIVDYTSWPWWYEEVTGGKFFVNALGSHPKSSYQHDVEMVAKPVKGMANHPVIRGVGPLPVTDEAYKGMWLSPAIKALMEVDHPLNDKPVVYIGPHPTARVVYIQLGHDESTMRHPGYRKLVRNAVLWAAGRMK
;
A
#
# COMPACT_ATOMS: atom_id res chain seq x y z
N MET A 1 -39.87 41.41 9.75
CA MET A 1 -40.32 40.05 9.43
C MET A 1 -39.37 39.50 8.37
N MET A 2 -38.30 38.82 8.79
CA MET A 2 -37.34 38.17 7.90
C MET A 2 -37.28 36.71 8.33
N ILE A 3 -37.91 35.84 7.53
CA ILE A 3 -37.92 34.41 7.74
C ILE A 3 -36.60 33.89 7.17
N CYS A 4 -35.65 33.54 8.05
CA CYS A 4 -34.52 32.70 7.68
C CYS A 4 -35.05 31.30 7.37
N ALA A 5 -35.12 30.95 6.08
CA ALA A 5 -35.30 29.58 5.66
C ALA A 5 -33.99 28.82 5.93
N ALA A 6 -33.96 28.09 7.05
CA ALA A 6 -32.97 27.04 7.26
C ALA A 6 -33.25 25.93 6.22
N LEU A 7 -32.40 25.83 5.20
CA LEU A 7 -32.33 24.66 4.35
C LEU A 7 -31.89 23.49 5.24
N ALA A 8 -32.86 22.70 5.69
CA ALA A 8 -32.62 21.40 6.27
C ALA A 8 -32.02 20.49 5.19
N GLY A 9 -30.69 20.39 5.16
CA GLY A 9 -30.00 19.36 4.40
C GLY A 9 -30.36 18.01 4.98
N ALA A 10 -31.22 17.25 4.30
CA ALA A 10 -31.46 15.85 4.64
C ALA A 10 -30.11 15.13 4.69
N GLN A 11 -29.78 14.55 5.85
CA GLN A 11 -28.62 13.70 6.01
C GLN A 11 -28.84 12.47 5.14
N GLN A 12 -28.38 12.51 3.89
CA GLN A 12 -28.48 11.38 2.96
C GLN A 12 -27.82 10.16 3.58
N GLY A 13 -28.51 9.03 3.57
CA GLY A 13 -27.99 7.76 4.08
C GLY A 13 -26.65 7.36 3.45
N LYS A 14 -25.98 6.38 4.07
CA LYS A 14 -24.72 5.83 3.56
C LYS A 14 -24.87 5.31 2.13
N VAL A 15 -23.86 5.51 1.29
CA VAL A 15 -23.81 4.90 -0.05
C VAL A 15 -23.59 3.40 0.12
N ARG A 16 -24.48 2.58 -0.42
CA ARG A 16 -24.35 1.12 -0.34
C ARG A 16 -23.50 0.63 -1.52
N VAL A 17 -22.38 -0.01 -1.21
CA VAL A 17 -21.41 -0.47 -2.22
C VAL A 17 -21.28 -1.99 -2.15
N LEU A 18 -21.25 -2.65 -3.31
CA LEU A 18 -20.91 -4.06 -3.41
C LEU A 18 -19.58 -4.22 -4.13
N ILE A 19 -18.61 -4.83 -3.46
CA ILE A 19 -17.32 -5.21 -4.03
C ILE A 19 -17.46 -6.59 -4.64
N LEU A 20 -17.29 -6.68 -5.96
CA LEU A 20 -17.29 -7.91 -6.74
C LEU A 20 -15.86 -8.43 -6.83
N THR A 21 -15.61 -9.62 -6.30
CA THR A 21 -14.28 -10.20 -6.14
C THR A 21 -14.32 -11.73 -6.16
N GLY A 22 -13.25 -12.42 -5.78
CA GLY A 22 -13.21 -13.87 -5.60
C GLY A 22 -12.13 -14.60 -6.39
N GLU A 23 -11.55 -13.95 -7.41
CA GLU A 23 -10.49 -14.49 -8.24
C GLU A 23 -9.41 -13.44 -8.53
N SER A 24 -8.16 -13.91 -8.60
CA SER A 24 -6.97 -13.13 -8.96
C SER A 24 -6.12 -13.95 -9.93
N ASP A 25 -5.49 -13.28 -10.88
CA ASP A 25 -4.59 -13.87 -11.87
C ASP A 25 -3.18 -14.14 -11.30
N LEU A 26 -2.72 -13.30 -10.36
CA LEU A 26 -1.37 -13.38 -9.79
C LEU A 26 -1.41 -13.13 -8.27
N ALA A 27 -0.37 -13.61 -7.57
CA ALA A 27 -0.22 -13.41 -6.12
C ALA A 27 -0.15 -11.92 -5.71
N TYR A 28 0.35 -11.05 -6.58
CA TYR A 28 0.44 -9.61 -6.31
C TYR A 28 -0.91 -8.90 -6.45
N HIS A 29 -1.88 -9.50 -7.14
CA HIS A 29 -3.28 -9.04 -7.22
C HIS A 29 -4.18 -9.77 -6.20
N ASP A 30 -3.63 -10.38 -5.15
CA ASP A 30 -4.38 -11.25 -4.23
C ASP A 30 -5.57 -10.54 -3.58
N TRP A 31 -6.76 -10.92 -4.04
CA TRP A 31 -8.02 -10.34 -3.60
C TRP A 31 -8.29 -10.58 -2.11
N ARG A 32 -7.73 -11.65 -1.53
CA ARG A 32 -7.89 -11.98 -0.10
C ARG A 32 -7.25 -10.92 0.79
N ILE A 33 -6.28 -10.21 0.24
CA ILE A 33 -5.57 -9.11 0.91
C ILE A 33 -6.20 -7.77 0.52
N SER A 34 -6.41 -7.51 -0.78
CA SER A 34 -6.89 -6.22 -1.25
C SER A 34 -8.37 -5.94 -0.92
N THR A 35 -9.25 -6.95 -0.99
CA THR A 35 -10.69 -6.75 -0.73
C THR A 35 -10.98 -6.28 0.70
N PRO A 36 -10.47 -6.93 1.77
CA PRO A 36 -10.67 -6.44 3.13
C PRO A 36 -10.18 -5.01 3.33
N TYR A 37 -9.02 -4.67 2.73
CA TYR A 37 -8.43 -3.34 2.78
C TYR A 37 -9.32 -2.28 2.10
N LEU A 38 -9.76 -2.52 0.86
CA LEU A 38 -10.62 -1.60 0.11
C LEU A 38 -11.99 -1.41 0.78
N ARG A 39 -12.58 -2.51 1.28
CA ARG A 39 -13.83 -2.47 2.07
C ARG A 39 -13.66 -1.59 3.29
N GLN A 40 -12.56 -1.78 4.03
CA GLN A 40 -12.26 -1.01 5.22
C GLN A 40 -12.02 0.47 4.89
N ALA A 41 -11.27 0.78 3.82
CA ALA A 41 -11.02 2.13 3.36
C ALA A 41 -12.32 2.89 3.05
N LEU A 42 -13.29 2.25 2.39
CA LEU A 42 -14.62 2.85 2.19
C LEU A 42 -15.36 3.04 3.51
N ASN A 43 -15.50 1.98 4.31
CA ASN A 43 -16.31 2.02 5.54
C ASN A 43 -15.79 3.04 6.57
N ASN A 44 -14.46 3.23 6.66
CA ASN A 44 -13.84 4.13 7.62
C ASN A 44 -14.10 5.61 7.33
N THR A 45 -14.51 5.97 6.11
CA THR A 45 -14.96 7.33 5.81
C THR A 45 -16.27 7.70 6.52
N GLY A 46 -17.02 6.70 7.00
CA GLY A 46 -18.38 6.87 7.50
C GLY A 46 -19.44 7.11 6.41
N ARG A 47 -19.03 7.34 5.15
CA ARG A 47 -19.90 7.65 4.01
C ARG A 47 -20.52 6.41 3.37
N PHE A 48 -19.86 5.26 3.48
CA PHE A 48 -20.24 4.03 2.79
C PHE A 48 -20.68 2.92 3.74
N GLU A 49 -21.52 2.03 3.21
CA GLU A 49 -21.74 0.67 3.70
C GLU A 49 -21.29 -0.29 2.59
N ALA A 50 -20.06 -0.79 2.69
CA ALA A 50 -19.46 -1.69 1.71
C ALA A 50 -19.61 -3.17 2.11
N LYS A 51 -20.16 -3.97 1.21
CA LYS A 51 -20.29 -5.44 1.29
C LYS A 51 -19.47 -6.11 0.20
N VAL A 52 -19.26 -7.41 0.32
CA VAL A 52 -18.41 -8.21 -0.58
C VAL A 52 -19.23 -9.36 -1.15
N MET A 53 -19.02 -9.67 -2.43
CA MET A 53 -19.48 -10.87 -3.09
C MET A 53 -18.28 -11.54 -3.77
N GLU A 54 -17.94 -12.74 -3.30
CA GLU A 54 -16.82 -13.54 -3.81
C GLU A 54 -17.28 -14.53 -4.90
N GLU A 55 -18.57 -14.90 -4.94
CA GLU A 55 -19.14 -15.73 -6.00
C GLU A 55 -20.03 -14.88 -6.91
N VAL A 56 -19.42 -14.38 -7.97
CA VAL A 56 -19.99 -13.40 -8.90
C VAL A 56 -20.78 -14.03 -10.06
N ARG A 57 -20.62 -15.33 -10.33
CA ARG A 57 -21.37 -16.00 -11.43
C ARG A 57 -22.86 -16.16 -11.11
N GLY A 58 -23.21 -16.17 -9.82
CA GLY A 58 -24.60 -16.18 -9.35
C GLY A 58 -25.27 -14.79 -9.30
N LEU A 59 -24.57 -13.73 -9.73
CA LEU A 59 -25.08 -12.37 -9.60
C LEU A 59 -26.34 -12.15 -10.43
N SER A 60 -27.34 -11.50 -9.83
CA SER A 60 -28.63 -11.21 -10.45
C SER A 60 -29.08 -9.78 -10.14
N ALA A 61 -30.05 -9.26 -10.90
CA ALA A 61 -30.64 -7.95 -10.63
C ALA A 61 -31.20 -7.85 -9.19
N ALA A 62 -31.80 -8.93 -8.67
CA ALA A 62 -32.26 -8.99 -7.28
C ALA A 62 -31.11 -8.94 -6.27
N GLY A 63 -29.98 -9.59 -6.56
CA GLY A 63 -28.77 -9.51 -5.74
C GLY A 63 -28.11 -8.12 -5.74
N LEU A 64 -28.32 -7.34 -6.81
CA LEU A 64 -27.88 -5.96 -6.93
C LEU A 64 -28.89 -4.94 -6.36
N ALA A 65 -30.11 -5.38 -6.05
CA ALA A 65 -31.16 -4.51 -5.55
C ALA A 65 -30.73 -3.87 -4.23
N GLY A 66 -30.77 -2.54 -4.18
CA GLY A 66 -30.37 -1.78 -3.01
C GLY A 66 -28.88 -1.43 -2.94
N TYR A 67 -28.06 -1.72 -3.94
CA TYR A 67 -26.74 -1.08 -4.03
C TYR A 67 -26.80 0.20 -4.87
N ASP A 68 -25.85 1.10 -4.61
CA ASP A 68 -25.70 2.39 -5.28
C ASP A 68 -24.50 2.42 -6.23
N ALA A 69 -23.47 1.64 -5.91
CA ALA A 69 -22.33 1.42 -6.78
C ALA A 69 -21.73 0.02 -6.64
N LEU A 70 -21.02 -0.39 -7.68
CA LEU A 70 -20.19 -1.58 -7.73
C LEU A 70 -18.72 -1.20 -7.72
N VAL A 71 -17.90 -2.00 -7.03
CA VAL A 71 -16.43 -1.97 -7.12
C VAL A 71 -15.97 -3.27 -7.75
N LEU A 72 -15.16 -3.21 -8.81
CA LEU A 72 -14.55 -4.39 -9.44
C LEU A 72 -13.16 -4.64 -8.87
N ASN A 73 -12.98 -5.77 -8.19
CA ASN A 73 -11.70 -6.31 -7.74
C ASN A 73 -11.62 -7.81 -8.10
N TYR A 74 -11.62 -8.11 -9.39
CA TYR A 74 -11.76 -9.48 -9.91
C TYR A 74 -10.90 -9.67 -11.15
N ASN A 75 -10.09 -10.73 -11.16
CA ASN A 75 -9.35 -11.14 -12.34
C ASN A 75 -9.39 -12.67 -12.45
N GLY A 76 -10.39 -13.15 -13.18
CA GLY A 76 -10.69 -14.57 -13.30
C GLY A 76 -11.64 -14.83 -14.47
N PRO A 77 -12.29 -16.00 -14.51
CA PRO A 77 -13.08 -16.35 -15.67
C PRO A 77 -14.35 -15.51 -15.85
N ARG A 78 -14.91 -15.52 -17.06
CA ARG A 78 -16.21 -14.93 -17.41
C ARG A 78 -17.31 -15.23 -16.40
N TRP A 79 -18.12 -14.22 -16.10
CA TRP A 79 -19.26 -14.38 -15.19
C TRP A 79 -20.48 -15.00 -15.86
N GLY A 80 -20.57 -14.91 -17.19
CA GLY A 80 -21.64 -15.46 -17.99
C GLY A 80 -22.84 -14.51 -18.15
N PRO A 81 -23.76 -14.82 -19.07
CA PRO A 81 -24.73 -13.85 -19.57
C PRO A 81 -25.70 -13.29 -18.53
N GLN A 82 -25.98 -14.02 -17.45
CA GLN A 82 -26.88 -13.54 -16.40
C GLN A 82 -26.23 -12.42 -15.58
N ALA A 83 -25.06 -12.68 -15.01
CA ALA A 83 -24.33 -11.72 -14.18
C ALA A 83 -23.91 -10.49 -14.99
N GLU A 84 -23.46 -10.70 -16.23
CA GLU A 84 -23.08 -9.63 -17.15
C GLU A 84 -24.27 -8.70 -17.43
N ARG A 85 -25.44 -9.25 -17.82
CA ARG A 85 -26.64 -8.42 -18.02
C ARG A 85 -27.08 -7.69 -16.77
N ALA A 86 -27.02 -8.33 -15.59
CA ALA A 86 -27.38 -7.69 -14.33
C ALA A 86 -26.50 -6.46 -14.04
N VAL A 87 -25.19 -6.54 -14.31
CA VAL A 87 -24.26 -5.41 -14.13
C VAL A 87 -24.49 -4.33 -15.18
N GLU A 88 -24.70 -4.70 -16.44
CA GLU A 88 -25.04 -3.73 -17.49
C GLU A 88 -26.29 -2.94 -17.13
N GLU A 89 -27.39 -3.61 -16.77
CA GLU A 89 -28.65 -2.97 -16.43
C GLU A 89 -28.52 -2.11 -15.17
N PHE A 90 -27.80 -2.59 -14.16
CA PHE A 90 -27.53 -1.84 -12.93
C PHE A 90 -26.86 -0.50 -13.25
N VAL A 91 -25.73 -0.51 -13.97
CA VAL A 91 -25.01 0.72 -14.31
C VAL A 91 -25.86 1.58 -15.26
N ARG A 92 -26.43 1.00 -16.32
CA ARG A 92 -27.24 1.71 -17.30
C ARG A 92 -28.42 2.47 -16.68
N SER A 93 -28.98 1.95 -15.59
CA SER A 93 -30.09 2.57 -14.85
C SER A 93 -29.72 3.84 -14.04
N GLY A 94 -28.42 4.17 -13.92
CA GLY A 94 -27.97 5.37 -13.21
C GLY A 94 -27.04 5.11 -12.03
N LYS A 95 -26.71 3.85 -11.76
CA LYS A 95 -25.84 3.44 -10.66
C LYS A 95 -24.36 3.56 -11.02
N GLY A 96 -23.51 3.51 -9.99
CA GLY A 96 -22.07 3.69 -10.14
C GLY A 96 -21.31 2.40 -10.43
N LEU A 97 -20.20 2.50 -11.15
CA LEU A 97 -19.17 1.46 -11.24
C LEU A 97 -17.80 2.08 -11.00
N ILE A 98 -17.00 1.49 -10.14
CA ILE A 98 -15.57 1.77 -10.06
C ILE A 98 -14.78 0.50 -10.32
N SER A 99 -13.71 0.65 -11.09
CA SER A 99 -12.86 -0.42 -11.57
C SER A 99 -11.41 0.03 -11.46
N PHE A 100 -10.48 -0.91 -11.26
CA PHE A 100 -9.08 -0.55 -11.16
C PHE A 100 -8.13 -1.65 -11.64
N HIS A 101 -6.96 -1.24 -12.11
CA HIS A 101 -5.80 -2.08 -12.42
C HIS A 101 -6.13 -3.32 -13.27
N GLY A 102 -6.00 -4.51 -12.67
CA GLY A 102 -6.00 -5.80 -13.36
C GLY A 102 -7.32 -6.18 -14.02
N VAL A 103 -8.40 -5.47 -13.70
CA VAL A 103 -9.70 -5.69 -14.34
C VAL A 103 -9.74 -5.23 -15.81
N THR A 104 -8.66 -4.64 -16.32
CA THR A 104 -8.58 -4.13 -17.70
C THR A 104 -8.11 -5.14 -18.73
N TYR A 105 -7.88 -6.41 -18.38
CA TYR A 105 -7.48 -7.45 -19.32
C TYR A 105 -8.16 -8.79 -18.97
N GLY A 106 -7.74 -9.86 -19.64
CA GLY A 106 -8.25 -11.21 -19.40
C GLY A 106 -9.56 -11.49 -20.11
N GLU A 107 -10.32 -12.47 -19.60
CA GLU A 107 -11.48 -13.03 -20.30
C GLU A 107 -12.58 -11.98 -20.55
N PHE A 108 -12.64 -10.92 -19.76
CA PHE A 108 -13.56 -9.80 -20.02
C PHE A 108 -13.29 -9.07 -21.34
N TYR A 109 -12.04 -9.03 -21.77
CA TYR A 109 -11.60 -8.50 -23.07
C TYR A 109 -11.38 -9.58 -24.12
N GLY A 110 -11.74 -10.84 -23.86
CA GLY A 110 -11.52 -11.95 -24.79
C GLY A 110 -10.04 -12.30 -24.93
N GLN A 111 -9.30 -12.26 -23.81
CA GLN A 111 -7.87 -12.52 -23.76
C GLN A 111 -7.56 -13.75 -22.89
N GLU A 112 -6.43 -14.40 -23.18
CA GLU A 112 -5.89 -15.52 -22.40
C GLU A 112 -4.42 -15.27 -22.05
N PHE A 113 -3.99 -15.80 -20.90
CA PHE A 113 -2.61 -15.68 -20.42
C PHE A 113 -1.84 -16.97 -20.64
N HIS A 114 -0.72 -16.87 -21.36
CA HIS A 114 0.29 -17.93 -21.44
C HIS A 114 1.60 -17.44 -20.83
N LYS A 115 2.26 -16.50 -21.52
CA LYS A 115 3.44 -15.77 -21.03
C LYS A 115 3.22 -14.26 -21.01
N ARG A 116 2.25 -13.80 -21.81
CA ARG A 116 1.71 -12.45 -21.91
C ARG A 116 0.25 -12.59 -22.27
N TRP A 117 -0.54 -11.56 -21.99
CA TRP A 117 -1.92 -11.49 -22.48
C TRP A 117 -1.95 -11.42 -24.01
N SER A 118 -2.82 -12.24 -24.61
CA SER A 118 -3.08 -12.24 -26.05
C SER A 118 -4.55 -12.56 -26.33
N ALA A 119 -5.02 -12.34 -27.55
CA ALA A 119 -6.37 -12.71 -27.95
C ALA A 119 -6.64 -14.20 -27.67
N SER A 120 -7.87 -14.53 -27.26
CA SER A 120 -8.25 -15.90 -26.97
C SER A 120 -8.13 -16.80 -28.20
N SER A 121 -7.48 -17.95 -28.01
CA SER A 121 -7.35 -19.00 -29.03
C SER A 121 -8.69 -19.69 -29.34
N SER A 122 -9.66 -19.60 -28.43
CA SER A 122 -11.02 -20.13 -28.60
C SER A 122 -11.89 -19.31 -29.55
N GLY A 123 -11.45 -18.08 -29.89
CA GLY A 123 -12.24 -17.13 -30.66
C GLY A 123 -13.21 -16.28 -29.83
N ASP A 124 -13.28 -16.48 -28.51
CA ASP A 124 -14.04 -15.61 -27.60
C ASP A 124 -13.57 -14.15 -27.75
N LYS A 125 -14.54 -13.25 -27.96
CA LYS A 125 -14.32 -11.81 -28.13
C LYS A 125 -14.52 -11.04 -26.83
N GLY A 126 -14.79 -11.73 -25.73
CA GLY A 126 -15.04 -11.12 -24.44
C GLY A 126 -16.42 -10.46 -24.38
N TRP A 127 -16.54 -9.50 -23.46
CA TRP A 127 -17.82 -8.95 -23.05
C TRP A 127 -18.02 -7.71 -23.87
N ALA A 128 -18.94 -7.77 -24.83
CA ALA A 128 -19.15 -6.66 -25.76
C ALA A 128 -19.35 -5.31 -25.05
N ALA A 129 -20.04 -5.29 -23.89
CA ALA A 129 -20.28 -4.07 -23.12
C ALA A 129 -19.14 -3.69 -22.16
N TYR A 130 -18.12 -4.51 -21.94
CA TYR A 130 -17.11 -4.26 -20.93
C TYR A 130 -16.10 -3.16 -21.28
N PRO A 131 -15.57 -3.08 -22.52
CA PRO A 131 -14.89 -1.87 -22.97
C PRO A 131 -15.74 -0.63 -22.75
N GLU A 132 -17.06 -0.78 -22.90
CA GLU A 132 -17.98 0.33 -22.78
C GLU A 132 -18.14 0.81 -21.32
N LEU A 133 -18.22 -0.14 -20.38
CA LEU A 133 -18.25 0.09 -18.93
C LEU A 133 -16.96 0.73 -18.43
N ILE A 134 -15.80 0.24 -18.89
CA ILE A 134 -14.49 0.75 -18.46
C ILE A 134 -14.15 2.09 -19.14
N GLY A 135 -14.63 2.32 -20.37
CA GLY A 135 -14.27 3.48 -21.17
C GLY A 135 -12.95 3.34 -21.93
N ALA A 136 -12.39 2.14 -21.96
CA ALA A 136 -11.13 1.85 -22.65
C ALA A 136 -11.04 0.37 -23.03
N ALA A 137 -10.14 0.06 -23.96
CA ALA A 137 -9.78 -1.29 -24.32
C ALA A 137 -8.29 -1.42 -24.64
N TRP A 138 -7.80 -2.65 -24.56
CA TRP A 138 -6.53 -3.02 -25.16
C TRP A 138 -6.73 -3.53 -26.58
N LYS A 139 -5.79 -3.19 -27.47
CA LYS A 139 -5.50 -4.06 -28.61
C LYS A 139 -4.59 -5.19 -28.14
N PRO A 140 -4.85 -6.46 -28.50
CA PRO A 140 -4.02 -7.60 -28.07
C PRO A 140 -2.51 -7.44 -28.35
N GLU A 141 -2.17 -6.73 -29.43
CA GLU A 141 -0.81 -6.43 -29.85
C GLU A 141 -0.18 -5.21 -29.12
N ASN A 142 -0.96 -4.50 -28.30
CA ASN A 142 -0.62 -3.19 -27.75
C ASN A 142 -0.92 -3.08 -26.25
N ILE A 143 -0.58 -4.13 -25.49
CA ILE A 143 -0.68 -4.18 -24.03
C ILE A 143 0.70 -3.92 -23.43
N GLY A 144 0.80 -3.03 -22.44
CA GLY A 144 2.06 -2.84 -21.76
C GLY A 144 2.04 -1.81 -20.64
N HIS A 145 3.11 -1.85 -19.87
CA HIS A 145 3.46 -0.90 -18.84
C HIS A 145 4.99 -0.80 -18.76
N GLY A 146 5.50 0.27 -18.16
CA GLY A 146 6.91 0.32 -17.73
C GLY A 146 7.17 -0.61 -16.55
N ALA A 147 8.45 -0.81 -16.20
CA ALA A 147 8.81 -1.44 -14.93
C ALA A 147 8.14 -0.71 -13.76
N ARG A 148 7.79 -1.42 -12.69
CA ARG A 148 7.22 -0.79 -11.50
C ARG A 148 8.20 0.23 -10.90
N HIS A 149 7.73 1.43 -10.63
CA HIS A 149 8.53 2.51 -10.05
C HIS A 149 7.64 3.55 -9.37
N VAL A 150 8.28 4.52 -8.70
CA VAL A 150 7.59 5.69 -8.16
C VAL A 150 7.48 6.77 -9.23
N PHE A 151 6.28 7.26 -9.50
CA PHE A 151 6.04 8.32 -10.49
C PHE A 151 4.99 9.35 -10.01
N PRO A 152 5.11 10.62 -10.43
CA PRO A 152 4.10 11.63 -10.16
C PRO A 152 2.88 11.45 -11.07
N VAL A 153 1.70 11.41 -10.47
CA VAL A 153 0.42 11.49 -11.17
C VAL A 153 -0.12 12.91 -11.05
N LYS A 154 -0.48 13.52 -12.18
CA LYS A 154 -0.98 14.89 -12.28
C LYS A 154 -2.48 14.91 -12.51
N TRP A 155 -3.22 15.64 -11.68
CA TRP A 155 -4.64 15.90 -11.91
C TRP A 155 -4.81 16.95 -13.01
N THR A 156 -5.28 16.55 -14.19
CA THR A 156 -5.49 17.45 -15.34
C THR A 156 -6.86 18.13 -15.30
N ALA A 157 -7.88 17.47 -14.74
CA ALA A 157 -9.24 18.01 -14.62
C ALA A 157 -9.51 18.55 -13.20
N ARG A 158 -8.85 19.63 -12.78
CA ARG A 158 -8.89 20.15 -11.38
C ARG A 158 -10.26 20.54 -10.85
N GLU A 159 -11.20 20.90 -11.73
CA GLU A 159 -12.56 21.28 -11.35
C GLU A 159 -13.52 20.09 -11.19
N HIS A 160 -13.10 18.88 -11.57
CA HIS A 160 -13.94 17.69 -11.43
C HIS A 160 -14.20 17.38 -9.94
N PRO A 161 -15.41 16.96 -9.52
CA PRO A 161 -15.71 16.69 -8.11
C PRO A 161 -14.72 15.72 -7.44
N ILE A 162 -14.18 14.74 -8.17
CA ILE A 162 -13.19 13.77 -7.67
C ILE A 162 -11.86 14.46 -7.29
N SER A 163 -11.38 15.41 -8.09
CA SER A 163 -10.05 16.04 -7.95
C SER A 163 -10.07 17.41 -7.28
N ARG A 164 -11.25 18.02 -7.15
CA ARG A 164 -11.40 19.37 -6.60
C ARG A 164 -10.84 19.47 -5.19
N GLY A 165 -9.94 20.43 -4.97
CA GLY A 165 -9.29 20.66 -3.67
C GLY A 165 -8.22 19.64 -3.30
N LEU A 166 -7.86 18.71 -4.19
CA LEU A 166 -6.63 17.91 -4.04
C LEU A 166 -5.41 18.71 -4.48
N GLU A 167 -4.23 18.30 -4.01
CA GLU A 167 -2.93 18.75 -4.53
C GLU A 167 -2.83 18.56 -6.05
N GLU A 168 -1.95 19.31 -6.71
CA GLU A 168 -1.77 19.18 -8.17
C GLU A 168 -1.30 17.80 -8.59
N THR A 169 -0.39 17.23 -7.81
CA THR A 169 0.20 15.93 -8.04
C THR A 169 0.16 15.07 -6.78
N PHE A 170 0.22 13.75 -6.97
CA PHE A 170 0.52 12.79 -5.93
C PHE A 170 1.51 11.75 -6.45
N LEU A 171 2.22 11.06 -5.56
CA LEU A 171 3.11 9.97 -5.94
C LEU A 171 2.35 8.65 -5.94
N ALA A 172 2.59 7.85 -6.97
CA ALA A 172 2.17 6.45 -7.05
C ALA A 172 3.42 5.56 -7.11
N ASN A 173 3.37 4.39 -6.45
CA ASN A 173 4.36 3.32 -6.58
C ASN A 173 3.69 2.09 -7.19
N ASP A 174 3.72 2.00 -8.51
CA ASP A 174 2.89 1.07 -9.25
C ASP A 174 3.46 0.74 -10.64
N GLU A 175 2.74 -0.07 -11.41
CA GLU A 175 2.91 -0.20 -12.85
C GLU A 175 2.24 0.99 -13.56
N LEU A 176 2.98 1.70 -14.41
CA LEU A 176 2.43 2.75 -15.25
C LEU A 176 1.97 2.16 -16.58
N TYR A 177 0.67 1.85 -16.68
CA TYR A 177 0.04 1.33 -17.89
C TYR A 177 0.12 2.35 -19.02
N HIS A 178 0.49 1.90 -20.20
CA HIS A 178 0.61 2.75 -21.38
C HIS A 178 -0.08 2.14 -22.59
N LYS A 179 -0.42 2.93 -23.61
CA LYS A 179 -0.98 2.45 -24.89
C LYS A 179 -2.41 1.86 -24.81
N LEU A 180 -3.11 2.12 -23.70
CA LEU A 180 -4.53 1.82 -23.56
C LEU A 180 -5.34 2.68 -24.55
N ASP A 181 -6.25 2.07 -25.31
CA ASP A 181 -7.11 2.79 -26.25
C ASP A 181 -8.35 3.31 -25.53
N LEU A 182 -8.37 4.61 -25.24
CA LEU A 182 -9.54 5.26 -24.64
C LEU A 182 -10.65 5.43 -25.68
N LEU A 183 -11.89 5.19 -25.24
CA LEU A 183 -13.06 5.40 -26.07
C LEU A 183 -13.40 6.90 -26.13
N PRO A 184 -14.02 7.41 -27.23
CA PRO A 184 -14.23 8.84 -27.44
C PRO A 184 -15.02 9.57 -26.34
N ARG A 185 -15.85 8.86 -25.58
CA ARG A 185 -16.67 9.42 -24.49
C ARG A 185 -15.95 9.46 -23.14
N THR A 186 -14.72 8.98 -23.08
CA THR A 186 -13.93 8.91 -21.85
C THR A 186 -13.33 10.27 -21.53
N LYS A 187 -13.49 10.70 -20.28
CA LYS A 187 -12.92 11.94 -19.76
C LYS A 187 -11.78 11.64 -18.80
N VAL A 188 -10.56 11.92 -19.25
CA VAL A 188 -9.34 11.82 -18.44
C VAL A 188 -9.37 12.84 -17.31
N LEU A 189 -9.06 12.40 -16.10
CA LEU A 189 -8.96 13.22 -14.90
C LEU A 189 -7.51 13.39 -14.43
N ALA A 190 -6.66 12.38 -14.66
CA ALA A 190 -5.26 12.42 -14.30
C ALA A 190 -4.37 11.69 -15.32
N THR A 191 -3.13 12.16 -15.46
CA THR A 191 -2.10 11.58 -16.34
C THR A 191 -0.78 11.39 -15.59
N ALA A 192 0.11 10.56 -16.11
CA ALA A 192 1.50 10.46 -15.66
C ALA A 192 2.43 10.28 -16.86
N TYR A 193 3.63 10.87 -16.78
CA TYR A 193 4.65 10.73 -17.81
C TYR A 193 5.25 9.32 -17.78
N SER A 194 5.11 8.58 -18.87
CA SER A 194 5.64 7.23 -19.04
C SER A 194 7.12 7.31 -19.47
N ASP A 195 8.02 7.31 -18.49
CA ASP A 195 9.45 7.52 -18.71
C ASP A 195 10.11 6.39 -19.54
N PRO A 196 10.74 6.69 -20.68
CA PRO A 196 11.47 5.70 -21.48
C PRO A 196 12.56 4.93 -20.70
N GLU A 197 13.18 5.54 -19.67
CA GLU A 197 14.19 4.86 -18.84
C GLU A 197 13.61 3.69 -18.04
N THR A 198 12.30 3.72 -17.78
CA THR A 198 11.56 2.63 -17.13
C THR A 198 10.86 1.70 -18.13
N GLY A 199 11.15 1.84 -19.43
CA GLY A 199 10.47 1.12 -20.51
C GLY A 199 9.15 1.78 -20.94
N GLY A 200 8.94 3.05 -20.61
CA GLY A 200 7.77 3.84 -20.95
C GLY A 200 7.72 4.33 -22.41
N THR A 201 6.63 5.02 -22.76
CA THR A 201 6.37 5.51 -24.13
C THR A 201 6.94 6.90 -24.42
N GLY A 202 7.42 7.62 -23.42
CA GLY A 202 7.83 9.03 -23.52
C GLY A 202 6.64 10.00 -23.62
N ARG A 203 5.43 9.58 -23.21
CA ARG A 203 4.20 10.38 -23.28
C ARG A 203 3.50 10.43 -21.93
N ASP A 204 2.67 11.45 -21.73
CA ASP A 204 1.68 11.44 -20.65
C ASP A 204 0.57 10.43 -20.97
N GLU A 205 0.51 9.36 -20.18
CA GLU A 205 -0.50 8.31 -20.31
C GLU A 205 -1.64 8.57 -19.31
N PRO A 206 -2.90 8.23 -19.66
CA PRO A 206 -4.05 8.42 -18.78
C PRO A 206 -4.02 7.42 -17.61
N ILE A 207 -4.21 7.92 -16.39
CA ILE A 207 -4.14 7.12 -15.16
C ILE A 207 -5.51 6.99 -14.49
N ILE A 208 -6.31 8.04 -14.53
CA ILE A 208 -7.64 8.07 -13.92
C ILE A 208 -8.60 8.72 -14.90
N TRP A 209 -9.73 8.09 -15.17
CA TRP A 209 -10.77 8.66 -16.02
C TRP A 209 -12.17 8.26 -15.58
N THR A 210 -13.14 8.89 -16.23
CA THR A 210 -14.56 8.58 -16.11
C THR A 210 -15.15 8.30 -17.47
N ALA A 211 -16.18 7.45 -17.53
CA ALA A 211 -16.98 7.24 -18.73
C ALA A 211 -18.47 7.13 -18.37
N PRO A 212 -19.38 7.59 -19.23
CA PRO A 212 -20.80 7.31 -19.08
C PRO A 212 -21.14 5.93 -19.63
N PHE A 213 -22.11 5.26 -18.99
CA PHE A 213 -22.72 4.04 -19.49
C PHE A 213 -24.23 4.06 -19.23
N GLY A 214 -25.02 4.37 -20.26
CA GLY A 214 -26.43 4.74 -20.07
C GLY A 214 -26.56 5.99 -19.21
N ALA A 215 -27.40 5.93 -18.17
CA ALA A 215 -27.49 6.98 -17.16
C ALA A 215 -26.42 6.86 -16.06
N GLY A 216 -25.65 5.76 -16.05
CA GLY A 216 -24.64 5.45 -15.04
C GLY A 216 -23.33 6.20 -15.23
N ARG A 217 -22.55 6.22 -14.16
CA ARG A 217 -21.23 6.85 -14.09
C ARG A 217 -20.20 5.80 -13.75
N THR A 218 -19.17 5.67 -14.57
CA THR A 218 -18.06 4.75 -14.32
C THR A 218 -16.77 5.52 -14.07
N VAL A 219 -15.93 4.97 -13.19
CA VAL A 219 -14.60 5.49 -12.87
C VAL A 219 -13.61 4.34 -13.03
N HIS A 220 -12.47 4.64 -13.64
CA HIS A 220 -11.38 3.69 -13.76
C HIS A 220 -10.06 4.30 -13.29
N LEU A 221 -9.28 3.52 -12.55
CA LEU A 221 -7.92 3.83 -12.11
C LEU A 221 -6.98 2.74 -12.66
N THR A 222 -5.95 3.09 -13.43
CA THR A 222 -4.95 2.07 -13.83
C THR A 222 -4.07 1.63 -12.67
N LEU A 223 -4.04 2.41 -11.59
CA LEU A 223 -3.35 2.09 -10.35
C LEU A 223 -4.07 1.00 -9.56
N GLY A 224 -3.34 0.31 -8.69
CA GLY A 224 -3.84 -0.68 -7.75
C GLY A 224 -3.27 -2.08 -7.96
N HIS A 225 -1.99 -2.22 -8.31
CA HIS A 225 -1.34 -3.54 -8.43
C HIS A 225 -1.45 -4.34 -7.13
N ASP A 226 -0.98 -3.79 -6.02
CA ASP A 226 -0.99 -4.45 -4.72
C ASP A 226 -1.36 -3.49 -3.59
N LEU A 227 -1.26 -3.95 -2.34
CA LEU A 227 -1.51 -3.08 -1.19
C LEU A 227 -0.55 -1.89 -1.10
N SER A 228 0.69 -1.99 -1.60
CA SER A 228 1.62 -0.86 -1.60
C SER A 228 1.07 0.27 -2.46
N ALA A 229 0.59 -0.06 -3.66
CA ALA A 229 -0.05 0.86 -4.57
C ALA A 229 -1.37 1.39 -4.00
N MET A 230 -2.21 0.51 -3.45
CA MET A 230 -3.52 0.88 -2.90
C MET A 230 -3.43 1.72 -1.61
N ALA A 231 -2.34 1.58 -0.85
CA ALA A 231 -2.13 2.35 0.38
C ALA A 231 -1.61 3.76 0.14
N GLN A 232 -1.21 4.10 -1.10
CA GLN A 232 -0.79 5.45 -1.43
C GLN A 232 -1.95 6.44 -1.20
N PRO A 233 -1.71 7.59 -0.53
CA PRO A 233 -2.75 8.56 -0.24
C PRO A 233 -3.54 9.03 -1.47
N GLY A 234 -2.86 9.17 -2.61
CA GLY A 234 -3.50 9.55 -3.87
C GLY A 234 -4.43 8.48 -4.44
N PHE A 235 -4.06 7.19 -4.33
CA PHE A 235 -4.95 6.09 -4.69
C PHE A 235 -6.20 6.10 -3.82
N LEU A 236 -6.05 6.17 -2.50
CA LEU A 236 -7.18 6.17 -1.56
C LEU A 236 -8.15 7.33 -1.81
N ALA A 237 -7.60 8.53 -2.05
CA ALA A 237 -8.40 9.70 -2.39
C ALA A 237 -9.17 9.49 -3.71
N ALA A 238 -8.50 9.04 -4.77
CA ALA A 238 -9.13 8.76 -6.06
C ALA A 238 -10.19 7.67 -5.98
N PHE A 239 -9.91 6.57 -5.26
CA PHE A 239 -10.79 5.43 -5.10
C PHE A 239 -12.06 5.80 -4.32
N ALA A 240 -11.92 6.39 -3.12
CA ALA A 240 -13.09 6.71 -2.28
C ALA A 240 -13.93 7.85 -2.88
N ARG A 241 -13.29 8.95 -3.33
CA ARG A 241 -14.01 10.06 -3.98
C ARG A 241 -14.62 9.65 -5.32
N GLY A 242 -13.92 8.79 -6.07
CA GLY A 242 -14.44 8.17 -7.30
C GLY A 242 -15.67 7.31 -7.04
N THR A 243 -15.64 6.49 -5.99
CA THR A 243 -16.79 5.66 -5.57
C THR A 243 -18.00 6.53 -5.20
N GLU A 244 -17.80 7.60 -4.43
CA GLU A 244 -18.88 8.52 -4.06
C GLU A 244 -19.47 9.22 -5.30
N TRP A 245 -18.60 9.70 -6.20
CA TRP A 245 -19.03 10.36 -7.42
C TRP A 245 -19.76 9.42 -8.38
N ALA A 246 -19.27 8.18 -8.55
CA ALA A 246 -19.93 7.18 -9.37
C ALA A 246 -21.36 6.92 -8.83
N ALA A 247 -21.50 6.74 -7.51
CA ALA A 247 -22.79 6.48 -6.88
C ALA A 247 -23.75 7.68 -6.93
N THR A 248 -23.26 8.92 -6.72
CA THR A 248 -24.12 10.07 -6.38
C THR A 248 -24.02 11.26 -7.34
N GLY A 249 -22.97 11.32 -8.15
CA GLY A 249 -22.63 12.48 -8.98
C GLY A 249 -21.95 13.63 -8.22
N ALA A 250 -21.83 13.53 -6.90
CA ALA A 250 -21.19 14.52 -6.03
C ALA A 250 -20.05 13.90 -5.22
N VAL A 251 -19.22 14.77 -4.63
CA VAL A 251 -18.19 14.36 -3.65
C VAL A 251 -18.29 15.27 -2.44
N THR A 252 -18.43 14.66 -1.27
CA THR A 252 -18.45 15.32 0.05
C THR A 252 -17.28 14.89 0.93
N LEU A 253 -16.60 13.82 0.55
CA LEU A 253 -15.42 13.33 1.25
C LEU A 253 -14.25 14.35 1.23
N PRO A 254 -13.43 14.39 2.30
CA PRO A 254 -12.26 15.26 2.38
C PRO A 254 -11.14 14.83 1.41
N ALA A 255 -10.13 15.68 1.26
CA ALA A 255 -8.96 15.40 0.43
C ALA A 255 -8.13 14.21 0.93
N SER A 256 -8.00 14.05 2.25
CA SER A 256 -7.30 12.93 2.88
C SER A 256 -8.30 11.86 3.32
N ILE A 257 -8.11 10.63 2.85
CA ILE A 257 -8.96 9.49 3.17
C ILE A 257 -8.19 8.58 4.13
N ALA A 258 -8.77 8.34 5.31
CA ALA A 258 -8.25 7.36 6.25
C ALA A 258 -8.61 5.96 5.76
N SER A 259 -7.60 5.13 5.48
CA SER A 259 -7.80 3.69 5.20
C SER A 259 -8.11 2.89 6.46
N ARG A 260 -8.09 3.52 7.65
CA ARG A 260 -8.17 2.87 8.98
C ARG A 260 -9.19 3.53 9.89
N PRO A 261 -9.71 2.82 10.92
CA PRO A 261 -10.67 3.39 11.87
C PRO A 261 -10.12 4.67 12.49
N GLN A 262 -11.02 5.50 13.03
CA GLN A 262 -10.62 6.65 13.84
C GLN A 262 -9.66 6.16 14.93
N PRO A 263 -8.40 6.61 14.91
CA PRO A 263 -7.43 6.17 15.88
C PRO A 263 -7.81 6.70 17.26
N ARG A 264 -7.28 6.06 18.30
CA ARG A 264 -7.38 6.63 19.64
C ARG A 264 -6.69 8.01 19.65
N PRO A 265 -7.16 8.96 20.47
CA PRO A 265 -6.54 10.29 20.56
C PRO A 265 -5.04 10.28 20.92
N ASP A 266 -4.56 9.21 21.55
CA ASP A 266 -3.17 9.03 21.98
C ASP A 266 -2.34 8.12 21.05
N ALA A 267 -2.90 7.71 19.91
CA ALA A 267 -2.27 6.81 18.96
C ALA A 267 -0.92 7.37 18.47
N VAL A 268 0.02 6.45 18.22
CA VAL A 268 1.32 6.80 17.65
C VAL A 268 1.14 7.17 16.19
N HIS A 269 1.68 8.32 15.78
CA HIS A 269 1.80 8.67 14.38
C HIS A 269 3.13 8.14 13.82
N LEU A 270 3.06 7.06 13.06
CA LEU A 270 4.21 6.34 12.50
C LEU A 270 4.42 6.71 11.03
N LEU A 271 5.65 7.01 10.65
CA LEU A 271 6.04 7.03 9.24
C LEU A 271 6.66 5.67 8.88
N VAL A 272 6.04 4.91 8.00
CA VAL A 272 6.63 3.69 7.41
C VAL A 272 7.36 4.10 6.14
N VAL A 273 8.65 3.79 6.07
CA VAL A 273 9.51 4.09 4.94
C VAL A 273 9.96 2.78 4.32
N THR A 274 9.76 2.68 3.02
CA THR A 274 10.16 1.53 2.21
C THR A 274 10.80 2.01 0.93
N GLY A 275 11.56 1.14 0.27
CA GLY A 275 12.20 1.45 -0.99
C GLY A 275 13.50 0.66 -1.12
N GLY A 276 14.22 0.86 -2.22
CA GLY A 276 15.58 0.34 -2.39
C GLY A 276 15.73 -1.18 -2.58
N HIS A 277 14.73 -1.97 -2.17
CA HIS A 277 14.69 -3.41 -2.29
C HIS A 277 13.25 -3.93 -2.32
N SER A 278 13.03 -5.12 -2.88
CA SER A 278 11.74 -5.82 -2.86
C SER A 278 11.39 -6.32 -1.46
N TYR A 279 10.11 -6.36 -1.13
CA TYR A 279 9.57 -6.90 0.12
C TYR A 279 8.12 -7.37 -0.06
N PRO A 280 7.61 -8.26 0.79
CA PRO A 280 6.23 -8.76 0.67
C PRO A 280 5.20 -7.71 1.10
N ALA A 281 4.06 -7.68 0.41
CA ALA A 281 2.94 -6.78 0.71
C ALA A 281 2.34 -6.97 2.12
N ALA A 282 2.62 -8.11 2.76
CA ALA A 282 2.24 -8.40 4.15
C ALA A 282 2.75 -7.34 5.16
N LEU A 283 3.78 -6.57 4.82
CA LEU A 283 4.29 -5.45 5.61
C LEU A 283 3.16 -4.47 6.00
N TYR A 284 2.26 -4.15 5.06
CA TYR A 284 1.18 -3.19 5.28
C TYR A 284 0.11 -3.70 6.24
N THR A 285 0.08 -5.02 6.46
CA THR A 285 -0.87 -5.65 7.37
C THR A 285 -0.39 -5.61 8.82
N LEU A 286 0.88 -5.29 9.11
CA LEU A 286 1.49 -5.45 10.46
C LEU A 286 0.67 -4.82 11.59
N PHE A 287 0.04 -3.69 11.31
CA PHE A 287 -0.75 -2.94 12.28
C PHE A 287 -2.27 -3.10 12.11
N GLU A 288 -2.74 -4.03 11.27
CA GLU A 288 -4.17 -4.34 11.17
C GLU A 288 -4.72 -4.86 12.49
N GLY A 289 -5.91 -4.36 12.86
CA GLY A 289 -6.57 -4.68 14.12
C GLY A 289 -6.12 -3.82 15.31
N TYR A 290 -5.17 -2.90 15.13
CA TYR A 290 -4.72 -1.98 16.16
C TYR A 290 -5.19 -0.55 15.88
N ASP A 291 -5.72 0.11 16.91
CA ASP A 291 -6.22 1.48 16.87
C ASP A 291 -5.26 2.49 17.53
N ASP A 292 -4.15 2.01 18.06
CA ASP A 292 -3.14 2.79 18.78
C ASP A 292 -1.91 3.15 17.93
N ILE A 293 -1.93 2.83 16.64
CA ILE A 293 -0.94 3.25 15.64
C ILE A 293 -1.67 3.75 14.39
N VAL A 294 -1.46 5.02 14.08
CA VAL A 294 -1.75 5.61 12.77
C VAL A 294 -0.45 5.61 12.00
N TRP A 295 -0.45 5.18 10.75
CA TRP A 295 0.77 5.24 9.94
C TRP A 295 0.53 5.85 8.58
N THR A 296 1.55 6.53 8.08
CA THR A 296 1.65 7.04 6.70
C THR A 296 2.79 6.31 6.02
N HIS A 297 2.66 6.09 4.72
CA HIS A 297 3.70 5.46 3.91
C HIS A 297 4.51 6.49 3.15
N ALA A 298 5.83 6.31 3.09
CA ALA A 298 6.71 6.95 2.14
C ALA A 298 7.49 5.88 1.36
N THR A 299 7.54 6.05 0.04
CA THR A 299 8.14 5.11 -0.93
C THR A 299 9.57 5.47 -1.31
N SER A 300 10.08 6.57 -0.76
CA SER A 300 11.44 7.07 -0.98
C SER A 300 11.91 7.91 0.20
N GLN A 301 13.22 8.09 0.32
CA GLN A 301 13.81 8.91 1.38
C GLN A 301 13.44 10.40 1.24
N ALA A 302 13.31 10.89 0.01
CA ALA A 302 12.89 12.26 -0.29
C ALA A 302 11.42 12.54 0.11
N GLU A 303 10.55 11.53 -0.02
CA GLU A 303 9.19 11.60 0.49
C GLU A 303 9.14 11.53 2.02
N ALA A 304 9.97 10.65 2.61
CA ALA A 304 9.99 10.37 4.03
C ALA A 304 10.54 11.54 4.87
N PHE A 305 11.74 12.02 4.55
CA PHE A 305 12.51 12.92 5.41
C PHE A 305 12.38 14.38 4.98
N ARG A 306 11.13 14.84 4.89
CA ARG A 306 10.79 16.24 4.63
C ARG A 306 10.98 17.09 5.90
N PRO A 307 11.17 18.42 5.76
CA PRO A 307 11.24 19.33 6.91
C PRO A 307 10.01 19.19 7.82
N ALA A 308 10.21 19.44 9.12
CA ALA A 308 9.17 19.36 10.16
C ALA A 308 8.49 17.99 10.31
N MET A 309 9.11 16.88 9.88
CA MET A 309 8.56 15.54 10.09
C MET A 309 8.27 15.22 11.58
N GLY A 310 9.01 15.82 12.51
CA GLY A 310 8.79 15.67 13.97
C GLY A 310 7.46 16.24 14.48
N GLU A 311 6.82 17.15 13.74
CA GLU A 311 5.48 17.66 14.06
C GLU A 311 4.38 16.68 13.64
N ARG A 312 4.66 15.84 12.65
CA ARG A 312 3.70 14.91 12.04
C ARG A 312 3.79 13.50 12.60
N PHE A 313 4.99 13.09 13.02
CA PHE A 313 5.30 11.71 13.39
C PHE A 313 5.98 11.61 14.76
N ASP A 314 5.64 10.57 15.50
CA ASP A 314 6.25 10.17 16.77
C ASP A 314 7.42 9.21 16.57
N ALA A 315 7.35 8.38 15.52
CA ALA A 315 8.37 7.39 15.19
C ALA A 315 8.44 7.13 13.68
N VAL A 316 9.55 6.54 13.24
CA VAL A 316 9.77 6.01 11.89
C VAL A 316 9.99 4.51 11.97
N LEU A 317 9.32 3.74 11.09
CA LEU A 317 9.65 2.35 10.80
C LEU A 317 10.34 2.27 9.44
N LEU A 318 11.54 1.72 9.41
CA LEU A 318 12.34 1.50 8.20
C LEU A 318 12.23 0.03 7.79
N HIS A 319 11.76 -0.17 6.56
CA HIS A 319 11.86 -1.42 5.81
C HIS A 319 12.33 -1.06 4.38
N ASP A 320 13.40 -0.27 4.34
CA ASP A 320 14.01 0.39 3.19
C ASP A 320 15.44 -0.14 2.99
N MET A 321 16.06 0.09 1.84
CA MET A 321 17.45 -0.31 1.59
C MET A 321 18.20 0.73 0.75
N ALA A 322 18.87 1.67 1.39
CA ALA A 322 19.71 2.66 0.71
C ALA A 322 21.00 2.97 1.48
N GLU A 323 22.17 2.62 0.94
CA GLU A 323 23.47 2.89 1.60
C GLU A 323 23.77 4.39 1.80
N THR A 324 23.16 5.25 0.97
CA THR A 324 23.38 6.70 0.98
C THR A 324 22.08 7.45 1.21
N LEU A 325 22.21 8.69 1.68
CA LEU A 325 21.11 9.59 1.98
C LEU A 325 21.53 11.00 1.60
N GLY A 326 20.66 11.75 0.93
CA GLY A 326 20.93 13.14 0.56
C GLY A 326 21.13 14.04 1.78
N GLU A 327 21.84 15.16 1.61
CA GLU A 327 22.22 16.03 2.74
C GLU A 327 21.00 16.65 3.45
N LYS A 328 19.95 17.00 2.69
CA LYS A 328 18.70 17.53 3.24
C LYS A 328 17.99 16.48 4.09
N GLU A 329 17.88 15.28 3.57
CA GLU A 329 17.27 14.14 4.24
C GLU A 329 18.06 13.75 5.50
N ARG A 330 19.40 13.73 5.44
CA ARG A 330 20.29 13.52 6.60
C ARG A 330 20.05 14.56 7.68
N THR A 331 19.93 15.83 7.31
CA THR A 331 19.68 16.93 8.24
C THR A 331 18.34 16.75 8.96
N ASN A 332 17.28 16.45 8.20
CA ASN A 332 15.94 16.26 8.76
C ASN A 332 15.84 15.00 9.64
N LEU A 333 16.43 13.88 9.20
CA LEU A 333 16.46 12.63 9.97
C LEU A 333 17.29 12.77 11.26
N ARG A 334 18.45 13.44 11.19
CA ARG A 334 19.24 13.77 12.39
C ARG A 334 18.42 14.58 13.38
N ALA A 335 17.80 15.67 12.93
CA ALA A 335 16.99 16.52 13.80
C ALA A 335 15.83 15.75 14.44
N PHE A 336 15.20 14.82 13.71
CA PHE A 336 14.16 13.95 14.25
C PHE A 336 14.67 13.04 15.37
N VAL A 337 15.81 12.37 15.15
CA VAL A 337 16.45 11.48 16.14
C VAL A 337 16.97 12.27 17.35
N GLU A 338 17.66 13.40 17.15
CA GLU A 338 18.19 14.24 18.22
C GLU A 338 17.06 14.85 19.08
N ALA A 339 15.88 15.10 18.50
CA ALA A 339 14.67 15.49 19.23
C ALA A 339 14.04 14.34 20.07
N GLY A 340 14.65 13.15 20.07
CA GLY A 340 14.22 12.00 20.87
C GLY A 340 13.08 11.19 20.26
N LYS A 341 12.76 11.39 18.98
CA LYS A 341 11.73 10.61 18.28
C LYS A 341 12.21 9.18 18.00
N GLY A 342 11.26 8.26 17.85
CA GLY A 342 11.55 6.82 17.79
C GLY A 342 12.01 6.33 16.42
N ILE A 343 12.91 5.35 16.38
CA ILE A 343 13.28 4.61 15.16
C ILE A 343 13.06 3.11 15.38
N VAL A 344 12.42 2.44 14.42
CA VAL A 344 12.32 0.99 14.33
C VAL A 344 12.90 0.57 12.98
N SER A 345 14.11 0.02 12.96
CA SER A 345 14.73 -0.51 11.74
C SER A 345 14.47 -2.02 11.65
N THR A 346 14.00 -2.48 10.48
CA THR A 346 13.63 -3.88 10.28
C THR A 346 14.37 -4.48 9.10
N HIS A 347 14.84 -5.71 9.28
CA HIS A 347 15.33 -6.58 8.22
C HIS A 347 16.46 -5.92 7.38
N HIS A 348 16.30 -5.83 6.06
CA HIS A 348 17.29 -5.25 5.16
C HIS A 348 17.58 -3.77 5.39
N ALA A 349 16.77 -3.07 6.21
CA ALA A 349 17.05 -1.70 6.66
C ALA A 349 18.32 -1.56 7.51
N ILE A 350 18.99 -2.65 7.86
CA ILE A 350 20.34 -2.62 8.42
C ILE A 350 21.40 -2.07 7.44
N VAL A 351 21.08 -2.06 6.15
CA VAL A 351 21.93 -1.49 5.08
C VAL A 351 21.72 0.02 4.94
N ASP A 352 20.63 0.56 5.51
CA ASP A 352 20.30 1.97 5.40
C ASP A 352 21.41 2.85 5.95
N TYR A 353 21.79 3.81 5.12
CA TYR A 353 22.64 4.96 5.40
C TYR A 353 24.00 4.57 6.00
N THR A 354 24.50 3.38 5.68
CA THR A 354 25.78 2.83 6.15
C THR A 354 27.02 3.59 5.65
N SER A 355 26.85 4.53 4.71
CA SER A 355 27.84 5.55 4.34
C SER A 355 27.98 6.69 5.35
N TRP A 356 27.11 6.75 6.37
CA TRP A 356 27.09 7.77 7.41
C TRP A 356 27.42 7.16 8.77
N PRO A 357 28.68 7.28 9.26
CA PRO A 357 29.12 6.65 10.51
C PRO A 357 28.21 6.88 11.71
N TRP A 358 27.79 8.13 11.92
CA TRP A 358 26.87 8.49 13.00
C TRP A 358 25.59 7.61 13.01
N TRP A 359 25.04 7.26 11.84
CA TRP A 359 23.83 6.45 11.78
C TRP A 359 24.04 5.05 12.33
N TYR A 360 25.03 4.31 11.83
CA TYR A 360 25.21 2.92 12.26
C TYR A 360 25.95 2.81 13.60
N GLU A 361 26.84 3.75 13.94
CA GLU A 361 27.62 3.72 15.18
C GLU A 361 26.84 4.23 16.39
N GLU A 362 26.04 5.29 16.21
CA GLU A 362 25.39 6.02 17.30
C GLU A 362 23.86 5.91 17.31
N VAL A 363 23.22 5.51 16.19
CA VAL A 363 21.75 5.41 16.11
C VAL A 363 21.26 3.97 16.06
N THR A 364 21.46 3.26 14.94
CA THR A 364 20.93 1.91 14.77
C THR A 364 21.74 0.91 15.56
N GLY A 365 23.07 1.03 15.59
CA GLY A 365 23.96 0.12 16.33
C GLY A 365 24.43 -1.09 15.55
N GLY A 366 24.22 -1.12 14.23
CA GLY A 366 24.71 -2.20 13.38
C GLY A 366 24.89 -1.79 11.92
N LYS A 367 25.80 -2.48 11.24
CA LYS A 367 26.12 -2.28 9.83
C LYS A 367 26.30 -3.62 9.13
N PHE A 368 25.53 -3.83 8.08
CA PHE A 368 25.76 -4.90 7.12
C PHE A 368 26.73 -4.41 6.04
N PHE A 369 27.82 -5.14 5.80
CA PHE A 369 28.81 -4.79 4.79
C PHE A 369 28.44 -5.42 3.45
N VAL A 370 27.83 -4.63 2.55
CA VAL A 370 27.55 -5.04 1.17
C VAL A 370 28.85 -5.35 0.42
N ASN A 371 29.91 -4.60 0.73
CA ASN A 371 31.28 -4.80 0.27
C ASN A 371 32.25 -4.80 1.46
N ALA A 372 33.38 -5.49 1.33
CA ALA A 372 34.42 -5.45 2.35
C ALA A 372 34.92 -4.01 2.56
N LEU A 373 35.19 -3.63 3.81
CA LEU A 373 35.66 -2.30 4.17
C LEU A 373 36.83 -2.39 5.16
N GLY A 374 38.00 -1.95 4.72
CA GLY A 374 39.24 -2.08 5.50
C GLY A 374 39.54 -3.55 5.79
N SER A 375 39.71 -3.90 7.07
CA SER A 375 39.91 -5.28 7.51
C SER A 375 38.61 -6.07 7.70
N HIS A 376 37.44 -5.42 7.61
CA HIS A 376 36.17 -6.09 7.81
C HIS A 376 35.73 -6.80 6.52
N PRO A 377 35.54 -8.12 6.53
CA PRO A 377 35.03 -8.82 5.37
C PRO A 377 33.59 -8.39 5.05
N LYS A 378 33.18 -8.68 3.82
CA LYS A 378 31.78 -8.57 3.39
C LYS A 378 30.89 -9.45 4.29
N SER A 379 29.74 -8.93 4.71
CA SER A 379 28.72 -9.70 5.44
C SER A 379 28.03 -10.70 4.50
N SER A 380 27.54 -11.81 5.03
CA SER A 380 26.83 -12.83 4.24
C SER A 380 25.39 -12.97 4.72
N TYR A 381 24.52 -13.40 3.81
CA TYR A 381 23.14 -13.73 4.12
C TYR A 381 22.78 -15.12 3.57
N GLN A 382 21.75 -15.74 4.15
CA GLN A 382 21.16 -16.97 3.62
C GLN A 382 19.65 -16.97 3.88
N HIS A 383 18.87 -17.11 2.81
CA HIS A 383 17.41 -17.23 2.88
C HIS A 383 16.98 -18.60 3.42
N ASP A 384 15.70 -18.71 3.78
CA ASP A 384 15.03 -19.96 4.14
C ASP A 384 15.70 -20.75 5.29
N VAL A 385 16.27 -20.03 6.27
CA VAL A 385 16.92 -20.63 7.44
C VAL A 385 15.91 -20.79 8.56
N GLU A 386 15.71 -22.03 9.00
CA GLU A 386 14.93 -22.32 10.21
C GLU A 386 15.71 -21.88 11.46
N MET A 387 15.15 -20.94 12.21
CA MET A 387 15.74 -20.44 13.44
C MET A 387 14.69 -20.13 14.50
N VAL A 388 15.12 -20.12 15.76
CA VAL A 388 14.26 -19.74 16.89
C VAL A 388 14.87 -18.56 17.60
N ALA A 389 14.31 -17.37 17.37
CA ALA A 389 14.70 -16.18 18.12
C ALA A 389 14.16 -16.27 19.54
N LYS A 390 15.04 -16.19 20.54
CA LYS A 390 14.70 -16.36 21.96
C LYS A 390 15.07 -15.10 22.74
N PRO A 391 14.29 -14.71 23.77
CA PRO A 391 14.70 -13.65 24.68
C PRO A 391 16.07 -13.93 25.29
N VAL A 392 16.94 -12.93 25.28
CA VAL A 392 18.19 -12.95 26.05
C VAL A 392 17.85 -13.09 27.53
N LYS A 393 18.64 -13.86 28.28
CA LYS A 393 18.43 -14.09 29.71
C LYS A 393 18.27 -12.76 30.46
N GLY A 394 17.16 -12.60 31.18
CA GLY A 394 16.84 -11.40 31.95
C GLY A 394 16.12 -10.29 31.16
N MET A 395 15.95 -10.42 29.84
CA MET A 395 15.31 -9.40 29.00
C MET A 395 13.83 -9.67 28.70
N ALA A 396 13.28 -10.82 29.08
CA ALA A 396 11.91 -11.25 28.72
C ALA A 396 10.80 -10.25 29.12
N ASN A 397 11.03 -9.41 30.13
CA ASN A 397 10.09 -8.37 30.59
C ASN A 397 10.30 -7.00 29.92
N HIS A 398 11.31 -6.85 29.05
CA HIS A 398 11.54 -5.60 28.35
C HIS A 398 10.32 -5.25 27.49
N PRO A 399 9.84 -4.00 27.48
CA PRO A 399 8.57 -3.63 26.84
C PRO A 399 8.45 -4.08 25.38
N VAL A 400 9.54 -3.99 24.62
CA VAL A 400 9.61 -4.42 23.22
C VAL A 400 9.28 -5.90 23.04
N ILE A 401 9.79 -6.79 23.90
CA ILE A 401 9.63 -8.25 23.72
C ILE A 401 8.64 -8.89 24.70
N ARG A 402 8.00 -8.07 25.53
CA ARG A 402 7.03 -8.51 26.54
C ARG A 402 5.84 -9.21 25.88
N GLY A 403 5.67 -10.49 26.24
CA GLY A 403 4.59 -11.33 25.74
C GLY A 403 4.72 -11.76 24.27
N VAL A 404 5.93 -11.66 23.69
CA VAL A 404 6.28 -12.19 22.36
C VAL A 404 6.67 -13.68 22.44
N GLY A 405 7.44 -14.06 23.47
CA GLY A 405 7.95 -15.43 23.63
C GLY A 405 9.03 -15.79 22.60
N PRO A 406 9.49 -17.06 22.56
CA PRO A 406 10.32 -17.56 21.47
C PRO A 406 9.58 -17.50 20.12
N LEU A 407 10.29 -17.13 19.05
CA LEU A 407 9.76 -17.02 17.70
C LEU A 407 10.44 -18.06 16.80
N PRO A 408 9.81 -19.21 16.55
CA PRO A 408 10.24 -20.12 15.49
C PRO A 408 9.86 -19.51 14.13
N VAL A 409 10.84 -19.32 13.26
CA VAL A 409 10.68 -18.72 11.94
C VAL A 409 11.56 -19.43 10.92
N THR A 410 11.13 -19.40 9.67
CA THR A 410 11.97 -19.66 8.50
C THR A 410 12.14 -18.30 7.83
N ASP A 411 13.36 -17.76 7.87
CA ASP A 411 13.64 -16.36 7.51
C ASP A 411 15.09 -16.24 7.03
N GLU A 412 15.53 -15.03 6.72
CA GLU A 412 16.89 -14.76 6.25
C GLU A 412 17.87 -14.54 7.41
N ALA A 413 18.95 -15.32 7.40
CA ALA A 413 20.04 -15.21 8.37
C ALA A 413 21.12 -14.24 7.90
N TYR A 414 21.65 -13.40 8.80
CA TYR A 414 22.76 -12.46 8.54
C TYR A 414 23.98 -12.79 9.39
N LYS A 415 25.16 -12.81 8.76
CA LYS A 415 26.44 -13.13 9.40
C LYS A 415 27.53 -12.12 9.07
N GLY A 416 28.34 -11.82 10.07
CA GLY A 416 29.49 -10.94 9.91
C GLY A 416 29.07 -9.49 9.74
N MET A 417 28.02 -9.06 10.44
CA MET A 417 27.70 -7.65 10.60
C MET A 417 28.66 -7.02 11.61
N TRP A 418 28.93 -5.72 11.47
CA TRP A 418 29.47 -4.96 12.59
C TRP A 418 28.34 -4.58 13.52
N LEU A 419 28.53 -4.80 14.81
CA LEU A 419 27.57 -4.47 15.86
C LEU A 419 28.27 -3.59 16.89
N SER A 420 27.64 -2.46 17.22
CA SER A 420 28.17 -1.55 18.23
C SER A 420 28.24 -2.26 19.58
N PRO A 421 29.33 -2.12 20.36
CA PRO A 421 29.40 -2.70 21.71
C PRO A 421 28.39 -2.06 22.68
N ALA A 422 27.80 -0.93 22.31
CA ALA A 422 26.80 -0.22 23.10
C ALA A 422 25.35 -0.66 22.82
N ILE A 423 25.11 -1.62 21.90
CA ILE A 423 23.75 -2.16 21.72
C ILE A 423 23.31 -2.96 22.95
N LYS A 424 22.00 -3.01 23.16
CA LYS A 424 21.40 -3.89 24.17
C LYS A 424 20.58 -4.98 23.49
N ALA A 425 21.13 -6.18 23.39
CA ALA A 425 20.44 -7.34 22.84
C ALA A 425 19.21 -7.72 23.68
N LEU A 426 18.07 -7.91 23.00
CA LEU A 426 16.80 -8.32 23.59
C LEU A 426 16.44 -9.76 23.21
N MET A 427 16.66 -10.13 21.94
CA MET A 427 16.50 -11.50 21.46
C MET A 427 17.73 -11.94 20.67
N GLU A 428 18.03 -13.23 20.77
CA GLU A 428 19.14 -13.87 20.07
C GLU A 428 18.74 -15.16 19.36
N VAL A 429 19.51 -15.52 18.35
CA VAL A 429 19.47 -16.82 17.66
C VAL A 429 20.80 -17.52 17.87
N ASP A 430 20.76 -18.81 18.21
CA ASP A 430 21.95 -19.66 18.27
C ASP A 430 22.01 -20.52 17.00
N HIS A 431 22.56 -19.93 15.94
CA HIS A 431 22.68 -20.57 14.63
C HIS A 431 24.00 -20.17 13.95
N PRO A 432 24.78 -21.10 13.36
CA PRO A 432 26.10 -20.80 12.83
C PRO A 432 26.09 -19.78 11.66
N LEU A 433 24.98 -19.73 10.92
CA LEU A 433 24.79 -18.82 9.79
C LEU A 433 24.25 -17.44 10.20
N ASN A 434 24.01 -17.21 11.50
CA ASN A 434 23.49 -15.93 11.99
C ASN A 434 24.42 -15.31 13.04
N ASP A 435 24.44 -13.98 13.13
CA ASP A 435 24.97 -13.28 14.28
C ASP A 435 23.98 -13.38 15.45
N LYS A 436 24.48 -13.41 16.69
CA LYS A 436 23.59 -13.76 17.81
C LYS A 436 22.43 -12.78 17.98
N PRO A 437 22.64 -11.46 18.09
CA PRO A 437 21.54 -10.52 18.31
C PRO A 437 20.66 -10.40 17.07
N VAL A 438 19.37 -10.72 17.21
CA VAL A 438 18.36 -10.54 16.16
C VAL A 438 17.34 -9.46 16.49
N VAL A 439 17.24 -9.07 17.76
CA VAL A 439 16.48 -7.90 18.20
C VAL A 439 17.31 -7.16 19.25
N TYR A 440 17.55 -5.86 19.06
CA TYR A 440 18.32 -5.07 20.01
C TYR A 440 17.92 -3.60 20.04
N ILE A 441 18.30 -2.92 21.12
CA ILE A 441 18.18 -1.46 21.25
C ILE A 441 19.47 -0.81 20.76
N GLY A 442 19.34 0.20 19.91
CA GLY A 442 20.45 1.01 19.40
C GLY A 442 21.07 1.91 20.48
N PRO A 443 22.30 2.41 20.27
CA PRO A 443 23.10 3.06 21.31
C PRO A 443 22.72 4.53 21.58
N HIS A 444 21.78 5.10 20.84
CA HIS A 444 21.48 6.53 20.92
C HIS A 444 20.99 6.93 22.33
N PRO A 445 21.49 8.05 22.91
CA PRO A 445 21.23 8.38 24.30
C PRO A 445 19.81 8.90 24.58
N THR A 446 19.17 9.54 23.60
CA THR A 446 17.86 10.19 23.77
C THR A 446 16.75 9.48 23.00
N ALA A 447 16.92 9.30 21.69
CA ALA A 447 16.03 8.50 20.86
C ALA A 447 15.96 7.05 21.30
N ARG A 448 14.75 6.49 21.24
CA ARG A 448 14.51 5.06 21.42
C ARG A 448 14.58 4.37 20.06
N VAL A 449 15.66 3.62 19.85
CA VAL A 449 15.94 2.92 18.60
C VAL A 449 15.85 1.41 18.80
N VAL A 450 15.08 0.72 17.97
CA VAL A 450 14.99 -0.74 17.96
C VAL A 450 15.40 -1.24 16.58
N TYR A 451 16.26 -2.26 16.54
CA TYR A 451 16.50 -3.05 15.34
C TYR A 451 15.89 -4.45 15.50
N ILE A 452 15.24 -4.95 14.44
CA ILE A 452 14.66 -6.28 14.33
C ILE A 452 15.17 -6.90 13.02
N GLN A 453 16.02 -7.93 13.08
CA GLN A 453 16.58 -8.58 11.90
C GLN A 453 15.54 -9.37 11.09
N LEU A 454 14.58 -9.99 11.77
CA LEU A 454 13.56 -10.83 11.14
C LEU A 454 12.64 -10.01 10.24
N GLY A 455 11.95 -10.68 9.31
CA GLY A 455 10.94 -10.07 8.46
C GLY A 455 11.25 -10.08 6.96
N HIS A 456 12.01 -11.05 6.46
CA HIS A 456 12.24 -11.23 5.03
C HIS A 456 10.93 -11.56 4.29
N ASP A 457 10.21 -12.56 4.80
CA ASP A 457 9.08 -13.16 4.11
C ASP A 457 7.72 -12.88 4.75
N GLU A 458 6.70 -13.08 3.93
CA GLU A 458 5.30 -12.97 4.32
C GLU A 458 4.94 -13.87 5.50
N SER A 459 5.53 -15.07 5.60
CA SER A 459 5.31 -16.01 6.71
C SER A 459 5.70 -15.37 8.05
N THR A 460 6.87 -14.74 8.13
CA THR A 460 7.31 -14.01 9.33
C THR A 460 6.43 -12.80 9.59
N MET A 461 6.08 -12.01 8.57
CA MET A 461 5.23 -10.83 8.74
C MET A 461 3.81 -11.16 9.22
N ARG A 462 3.30 -12.34 8.89
CA ARG A 462 2.02 -12.86 9.39
C ARG A 462 2.12 -13.51 10.76
N HIS A 463 3.32 -13.92 11.20
CA HIS A 463 3.50 -14.57 12.49
C HIS A 463 3.03 -13.67 13.64
N PRO A 464 2.09 -14.12 14.50
CA PRO A 464 1.45 -13.27 15.51
C PRO A 464 2.46 -12.70 16.52
N GLY A 465 3.47 -13.49 16.88
CA GLY A 465 4.55 -13.03 17.75
C GLY A 465 5.42 -11.94 17.10
N TYR A 466 5.67 -12.01 15.79
CA TYR A 466 6.44 -10.99 15.06
C TYR A 466 5.63 -9.69 14.94
N ARG A 467 4.34 -9.78 14.59
CA ARG A 467 3.42 -8.63 14.57
C ARG A 467 3.38 -7.91 15.92
N LYS A 468 3.32 -8.68 17.01
CA LYS A 468 3.35 -8.13 18.37
C LYS A 468 4.70 -7.49 18.71
N LEU A 469 5.81 -8.11 18.31
CA LEU A 469 7.15 -7.56 18.47
C LEU A 469 7.29 -6.19 17.78
N VAL A 470 6.91 -6.10 16.50
CA VAL A 470 7.00 -4.84 15.73
C VAL A 470 6.09 -3.77 16.33
N ARG A 471 4.85 -4.12 16.70
CA ARG A 471 3.95 -3.18 17.40
C ARG A 471 4.55 -2.67 18.71
N ASN A 472 5.05 -3.57 19.57
CA ASN A 472 5.67 -3.19 20.83
C ASN A 472 6.90 -2.30 20.61
N ALA A 473 7.71 -2.60 19.59
CA ALA A 473 8.86 -1.78 19.20
C ALA A 473 8.41 -0.36 18.82
N VAL A 474 7.38 -0.20 17.98
CA VAL A 474 6.82 1.10 17.60
C VAL A 474 6.31 1.87 18.81
N LEU A 475 5.49 1.25 19.65
CA LEU A 475 4.91 1.91 20.83
C LEU A 475 6.00 2.30 21.85
N TRP A 476 7.01 1.45 22.05
CA TRP A 476 8.14 1.77 22.91
C TRP A 476 9.00 2.89 22.33
N ALA A 477 9.32 2.82 21.03
CA ALA A 477 10.09 3.85 20.33
C ALA A 477 9.42 5.23 20.41
N ALA A 478 8.09 5.27 20.26
CA ALA A 478 7.26 6.48 20.42
C ALA A 478 7.02 6.89 21.89
N GLY A 479 7.53 6.15 22.87
CA GLY A 479 7.38 6.46 24.30
C GLY A 479 6.00 6.20 24.90
N ARG A 480 5.14 5.43 24.21
CA ARG A 480 3.82 5.00 24.70
C ARG A 480 3.87 3.73 25.55
N MET A 481 5.00 3.02 25.55
CA MET A 481 5.26 1.87 26.43
C MET A 481 6.48 2.11 27.31
N LYS A 482 6.36 1.76 28.59
CA LYS A 482 7.42 1.80 29.60
C LYS A 482 7.82 0.41 30.04
#